data_AF-A0A835GCM5-F1
#
_entry.id   AF-A0A835GCM5-F1
#
_cell.length_a   1.000
_cell.length_b   1.000
_cell.length_c   1.000
_cell.angle_alpha   90.00
_cell.angle_beta   90.00
_cell.angle_gamma   90.00
#
_symmetry.space_group_name_H-M   'P 1'
#
loop_
_entity.id
_entity.type
_entity.pdbx_description
1 polymer ?
#
loop_
_entity_poly.entity_id
_entity_poly.type
_entity_poly.pdbx_seq_one_letter_code
_entity_poly.pdbx_strand_id
1 'polypeptide(L)'
;MMTHYITLEKGNRLLMINGYSFSKNSRIAKGGIRYACSSLLTEKCKAYAHVSVDNVILKCHTEHNHSPIQYIRTSNGRYIKVFSSKKW
;
A
#
# COMPACT_ATOMS: atom_id res chain seq x y z
N MET A 1 -4.65 -3.32 14.63
CA MET A 1 -4.14 -2.82 13.33
C MET A 1 -4.95 -3.50 12.24
N MET A 2 -5.72 -2.75 11.45
CA MET A 2 -6.50 -3.34 10.36
C MET A 2 -5.60 -3.51 9.15
N THR A 3 -5.46 -4.76 8.70
CA THR A 3 -4.64 -5.11 7.54
C THR A 3 -5.42 -6.01 6.61
N HIS A 4 -5.35 -5.71 5.32
CA HIS A 4 -5.98 -6.50 4.27
C HIS A 4 -5.28 -6.23 2.95
N TYR A 5 -5.63 -7.00 1.93
CA TYR A 5 -5.15 -6.76 0.58
C TYR A 5 -6.28 -6.27 -0.29
N ILE A 6 -5.96 -5.33 -1.18
CA ILE A 6 -6.82 -4.97 -2.30
C ILE A 6 -6.11 -5.30 -3.61
N THR A 7 -6.90 -5.56 -4.64
CA THR A 7 -6.39 -5.78 -6.00
C THR A 7 -6.93 -4.69 -6.89
N LEU A 8 -6.03 -3.92 -7.50
CA LEU A 8 -6.41 -2.87 -8.43
C LEU A 8 -7.00 -3.46 -9.71
N GLU A 9 -7.77 -2.68 -10.46
CA GLU A 9 -8.33 -3.08 -11.75
C GLU A 9 -7.24 -3.67 -12.66
N LYS A 10 -6.08 -3.00 -12.70
CA LYS A 10 -4.88 -3.38 -13.46
C LYS A 10 -4.13 -4.63 -12.94
N GLY A 11 -4.63 -5.31 -11.90
CA GLY A 11 -4.06 -6.54 -11.34
C GLY A 11 -3.01 -6.35 -10.23
N ASN A 12 -2.59 -5.11 -9.95
CA ASN A 12 -1.64 -4.84 -8.88
C ASN A 12 -2.27 -5.09 -7.50
N ARG A 13 -1.66 -5.97 -6.70
CA ARG A 13 -2.08 -6.25 -5.32
C ARG A 13 -1.37 -5.31 -4.34
N LEU A 14 -2.15 -4.54 -3.57
CA LEU A 14 -1.65 -3.62 -2.56
C LEU A 14 -1.92 -4.16 -1.16
N LEU A 15 -0.99 -3.93 -0.25
CA LEU A 15 -1.18 -4.13 1.18
C LEU A 15 -1.80 -2.87 1.77
N MET A 16 -2.92 -3.01 2.47
CA MET A 16 -3.56 -1.93 3.20
C MET A 16 -3.22 -2.04 4.68
N ILE A 17 -2.76 -0.94 5.27
CA ILE A 17 -2.47 -0.82 6.70
C ILE A 17 -3.10 0.48 7.19
N ASN A 18 -4.07 0.38 8.10
CA ASN A 18 -4.74 1.55 8.71
C ASN A 18 -5.19 2.61 7.67
N GLY A 19 -5.72 2.16 6.53
CA GLY A 19 -6.20 3.04 5.45
C GLY A 19 -5.14 3.49 4.44
N TYR A 20 -3.86 3.27 4.69
CA TYR A 20 -2.77 3.57 3.76
C TYR A 20 -2.42 2.37 2.91
N SER A 21 -2.11 2.61 1.63
CA SER A 21 -1.77 1.58 0.67
C SER A 21 -0.27 1.46 0.46
N PHE A 22 0.22 0.23 0.39
CA PHE A 22 1.62 -0.09 0.18
C PHE A 22 1.77 -1.04 -1.01
N SER A 23 2.78 -0.81 -1.84
CA SER A 23 3.13 -1.65 -3.00
C SER A 23 4.42 -2.42 -2.72
N LYS A 24 4.58 -3.56 -3.40
CA LYS A 24 5.84 -4.32 -3.34
C LYS A 24 6.99 -3.46 -3.86
N ASN A 25 8.07 -3.39 -3.10
CA ASN A 25 9.22 -2.55 -3.42
C ASN A 25 10.48 -3.39 -3.66
N SER A 26 10.85 -4.24 -2.70
CA SER A 26 12.09 -5.03 -2.78
C SER A 26 11.98 -6.33 -1.98
N ARG A 27 12.83 -7.31 -2.30
CA ARG A 27 12.94 -8.54 -1.50
C ARG A 27 13.69 -8.25 -0.19
N ILE A 28 13.38 -9.01 0.85
CA ILE A 28 14.13 -9.06 2.10
C ILE A 28 14.57 -10.51 2.37
N ALA A 29 15.34 -10.72 3.44
CA ALA A 29 15.80 -12.04 3.86
C ALA A 29 14.63 -13.04 4.04
N LYS A 30 14.94 -14.34 3.92
CA LYS A 30 13.99 -15.44 4.10
C LYS A 30 12.76 -15.36 3.16
N GLY A 31 12.96 -14.82 1.95
CA GLY A 31 11.90 -14.74 0.93
C GLY A 31 10.80 -13.71 1.19
N GLY A 32 10.94 -12.88 2.23
CA GLY A 32 9.98 -11.82 2.51
C GLY A 32 10.05 -10.68 1.49
N ILE A 33 9.07 -9.78 1.57
CA ILE A 33 8.99 -8.59 0.73
C ILE A 33 8.88 -7.33 1.59
N ARG A 34 9.68 -6.32 1.26
CA ARG A 34 9.46 -4.95 1.69
C ARG A 34 8.38 -4.32 0.82
N TYR A 35 7.31 -3.92 1.46
CA TYR A 35 6.27 -3.05 0.93
C TYR A 35 6.61 -1.59 1.29
N ALA A 36 6.54 -0.69 0.32
CA ALA A 36 6.70 0.74 0.55
C ALA A 36 5.37 1.45 0.34
N CYS A 37 5.17 2.60 0.99
CA CYS A 37 3.99 3.41 0.77
C CYS A 37 3.80 3.72 -0.72
N SER A 38 2.58 3.65 -1.22
CA SER A 38 2.26 3.92 -2.62
C SER A 38 2.56 5.36 -3.05
N SER A 39 2.75 6.27 -2.08
CA SER A 39 3.18 7.66 -2.29
C SER A 39 4.69 7.86 -2.14
N LEU A 40 5.51 6.79 -2.07
CA LEU A 40 6.97 6.89 -1.97
C LEU A 40 7.57 7.80 -3.06
N LEU A 41 7.13 7.64 -4.30
CA LEU A 41 7.69 8.40 -5.42
C LEU A 41 7.08 9.81 -5.54
N THR A 42 5.78 9.95 -5.26
CA THR A 42 5.01 11.20 -5.44
C THR A 42 5.19 12.17 -4.27
N GLU A 43 5.12 11.69 -3.03
CA GLU A 43 5.15 12.51 -1.80
C GLU A 43 6.41 12.28 -0.95
N LYS A 44 7.38 11.49 -1.46
CA LYS A 44 8.60 11.09 -0.74
C LYS A 44 8.32 10.44 0.63
N CYS A 45 7.17 9.79 0.76
CA CYS A 45 6.77 9.12 1.99
C CYS A 45 7.73 7.98 2.35
N LYS A 46 8.18 7.93 3.60
CA LYS A 46 9.14 6.93 4.10
C LYS A 46 8.50 5.73 4.78
N ALA A 47 7.17 5.67 4.87
CA ALA A 47 6.46 4.53 5.47
C ALA A 47 6.72 3.23 4.71
N TYR A 48 6.87 2.12 5.45
CA TYR A 48 7.14 0.79 4.89
C TYR A 48 6.64 -0.33 5.80
N ALA A 49 6.51 -1.54 5.24
CA ALA A 49 6.27 -2.77 5.97
C ALA A 49 7.13 -3.90 5.41
N HIS A 50 7.68 -4.75 6.28
CA HIS A 50 8.34 -6.00 5.94
C HIS A 50 7.36 -7.14 6.18
N VAL A 51 7.11 -7.93 5.14
CA VAL A 51 6.12 -9.01 5.16
C VAL A 51 6.83 -10.32 4.85
N SER A 52 6.56 -11.36 5.64
CA SER A 52 7.09 -12.71 5.41
C SER A 52 6.47 -13.37 4.17
N VAL A 53 7.00 -14.52 3.77
CA VAL A 53 6.40 -15.34 2.71
C VAL A 53 4.97 -15.79 3.07
N ASP A 54 4.70 -15.98 4.36
CA ASP A 54 3.38 -16.39 4.89
C ASP A 54 2.42 -15.20 5.09
N ASN A 55 2.72 -14.03 4.50
CA ASN A 55 1.93 -12.79 4.61
C ASN A 55 1.83 -12.22 6.04
N VAL A 56 2.78 -12.53 6.92
CA VAL A 56 2.86 -11.96 8.28
C VAL A 56 3.67 -10.68 8.27
N ILE A 57 3.15 -9.60 8.86
CA ILE A 57 3.92 -8.36 9.04
C ILE A 57 4.96 -8.59 10.13
N LEU A 58 6.24 -8.54 9.74
CA LEU A 58 7.38 -8.72 10.64
C LEU A 58 7.80 -7.41 11.31
N LYS A 59 7.71 -6.30 10.57
CA LYS A 59 8.06 -4.94 11.01
C LYS A 59 7.33 -3.92 10.15
N CYS A 60 6.95 -2.79 10.71
CA CYS A 60 6.46 -1.65 9.93
C CYS A 60 6.88 -0.30 10.52
N HIS A 61 6.86 0.71 9.66
CA HIS A 61 6.94 2.13 10.01
C HIS A 61 5.76 2.80 9.33
N THR A 62 4.79 3.27 10.13
CA THR A 62 3.47 3.72 9.66
C THR A 62 3.25 5.22 9.84
N GLU A 63 4.31 6.00 10.04
CA GLU A 63 4.22 7.46 10.02
C GLU A 63 4.23 7.95 8.57
N HIS A 64 3.20 8.72 8.22
CA HIS A 64 2.98 9.27 6.89
C HIS A 64 3.06 10.79 6.91
N ASN A 65 3.58 11.37 5.83
CA ASN A 65 3.65 12.81 5.60
C ASN A 65 2.55 13.30 4.63
N HIS A 66 1.52 12.49 4.41
CA HIS A 66 0.43 12.78 3.49
C HIS A 66 -0.85 12.11 3.97
N SER A 67 -1.99 12.57 3.46
CA SER A 67 -3.29 11.94 3.70
C SER A 67 -3.42 10.62 2.92
N PRO A 68 -4.28 9.68 3.37
CA PRO A 68 -4.51 8.42 2.65
C PRO A 68 -4.98 8.63 1.21
N ILE A 69 -4.49 7.80 0.30
CA ILE A 69 -5.01 7.71 -1.08
C ILE A 69 -6.39 7.04 -1.04
N GLN A 70 -7.37 7.63 -1.73
CA GLN A 70 -8.70 7.04 -1.85
C GLN A 70 -8.75 6.01 -2.98
N TYR A 71 -9.47 4.92 -2.73
CA TYR A 71 -9.74 3.86 -3.69
C TYR A 71 -11.23 3.57 -3.73
N ILE A 72 -11.78 3.46 -4.93
CA ILE A 72 -13.18 3.06 -5.14
C ILE A 72 -13.19 1.59 -5.51
N ARG A 73 -14.03 0.80 -4.82
CA ARG A 73 -14.28 -0.60 -5.16
C ARG A 73 -15.29 -0.66 -6.31
N THR A 74 -14.95 -1.37 -7.37
CA THR A 74 -15.82 -1.60 -8.53
C THR A 74 -16.78 -2.79 -8.26
N SER A 75 -17.79 -2.96 -9.11
CA SER A 75 -18.77 -4.04 -8.98
C SER A 75 -18.16 -5.44 -9.07
N ASN A 76 -17.05 -5.60 -9.79
CA ASN A 76 -16.30 -6.86 -9.89
C ASN A 76 -15.37 -7.13 -8.69
N GLY A 77 -15.38 -6.26 -7.67
CA GLY A 77 -14.58 -6.38 -6.46
C GLY A 77 -13.14 -5.88 -6.55
N ARG A 78 -12.71 -5.34 -7.70
CA ARG A 78 -11.41 -4.68 -7.87
C ARG A 78 -11.46 -3.22 -7.44
N TYR A 79 -10.32 -2.54 -7.49
CA TYR A 79 -10.17 -1.17 -6.99
C TYR A 79 -9.56 -0.23 -8.02
N ILE A 80 -10.07 1.00 -8.07
CA ILE A 80 -9.53 2.09 -8.89
C ILE A 80 -8.99 3.18 -7.96
N LYS A 81 -7.76 3.63 -8.19
CA LYS A 81 -7.16 4.77 -7.48
C LYS A 81 -7.88 6.05 -7.91
N VAL A 82 -8.41 6.80 -6.96
CA VAL A 82 -9.00 8.12 -7.23
C VAL A 82 -7.87 9.13 -7.31
N PHE A 83 -7.78 9.83 -8.44
CA PHE A 83 -6.92 11.01 -8.54
C PHE A 83 -7.68 12.16 -7.89
N SER A 84 -7.19 12.68 -6.76
CA SER A 84 -7.69 13.97 -6.29
C SER A 84 -7.29 15.01 -7.33
N SER A 85 -8.28 15.67 -7.94
CA SER A 85 -8.06 16.96 -8.59
C SER A 85 -7.31 17.83 -7.58
N LYS A 86 -6.14 18.36 -7.92
CA LYS A 86 -5.49 19.40 -7.10
C LYS A 86 -6.54 20.50 -6.91
N LYS A 87 -6.96 20.76 -5.67
CA LYS A 87 -7.58 22.04 -5.35
C LYS A 87 -6.46 23.07 -5.47
N TRP A 88 -6.64 23.97 -6.43
CA TRP A 88 -5.77 25.12 -6.68
C TRP A 88 -5.89 26.12 -5.53
#